data_AF-A0A959S9V4-F1
#
_entry.id   AF-A0A959S9V4-F1
#
_cell.length_a   1.000
_cell.length_b   1.000
_cell.length_c   1.000
_cell.angle_alpha   90.00
_cell.angle_beta   90.00
_cell.angle_gamma   90.00
#
_symmetry.space_group_name_H-M   'P 1'
#
loop_
_entity.id
_entity.type
_entity.pdbx_description
1 polymer ?
#
loop_
_entity_poly.entity_id
_entity_poly.type
_entity_poly.pdbx_seq_one_letter_code
_entity_poly.pdbx_strand_id
1 'polypeptide(L)'
;PFVTNVEDPHNYGKKDRARYTKRTIAERMLALQQEAARNPGKRALDHYLLGNAYYNASWHGKYWIMSRIGWSCWEMGQWRDREDNGPGDDDYFGCQRAKEHYTIAFNTAKDPVLKALACRMLGECELNWLSYAGEGGLDDWENPWKEQLTDARSREAYRSIEECVGYQEFVARYK
;
A
#
# COMPACT_ATOMS: atom_id res chain seq x y z
N PRO A 1 5.96 -1.78 9.11
CA PRO A 1 5.28 -0.54 8.66
C PRO A 1 5.70 -0.14 7.25
N PHE A 2 7.00 -0.07 6.95
CA PHE A 2 7.50 0.44 5.67
C PHE A 2 7.65 -0.64 4.58
N VAL A 3 7.21 -1.85 4.90
CA VAL A 3 7.26 -3.04 4.05
C VAL A 3 5.88 -3.65 4.09
N THR A 4 5.33 -3.94 2.92
CA THR A 4 4.02 -4.59 2.79
C THR A 4 4.22 -5.92 2.06
N ASN A 5 3.60 -6.97 2.57
CA ASN A 5 3.45 -8.23 1.87
C ASN A 5 1.95 -8.45 1.70
N VAL A 6 1.42 -8.23 0.50
CA VAL A 6 -0.02 -8.34 0.25
C VAL A 6 -0.55 -9.76 0.52
N GLU A 7 0.30 -10.77 0.35
CA GLU A 7 -0.03 -12.18 0.60
C GLU A 7 -0.08 -12.55 2.10
N ASP A 8 0.54 -11.76 2.97
CA ASP A 8 0.49 -11.95 4.43
C ASP A 8 0.53 -10.59 5.13
N PRO A 9 -0.53 -9.76 4.96
CA PRO A 9 -0.44 -8.34 5.25
C PRO A 9 -0.54 -8.07 6.75
N HIS A 10 -1.06 -9.03 7.53
CA HIS A 10 -1.05 -9.03 8.99
C HIS A 10 0.09 -9.85 9.61
N ASN A 11 0.98 -10.44 8.80
CA ASN A 11 2.12 -11.25 9.24
C ASN A 11 1.70 -12.44 10.13
N TYR A 12 0.67 -13.17 9.72
CA TYR A 12 0.22 -14.43 10.33
C TYR A 12 1.33 -15.48 10.32
N GLY A 13 2.18 -15.48 9.29
CA GLY A 13 3.35 -16.35 9.18
C GLY A 13 4.50 -15.99 10.14
N LYS A 14 4.40 -14.86 10.88
CA LYS A 14 5.42 -14.37 11.84
C LYS A 14 6.83 -14.25 11.24
N LYS A 15 6.93 -14.01 9.93
CA LYS A 15 8.19 -13.88 9.19
C LYS A 15 8.82 -12.49 9.40
N ASP A 16 8.00 -11.45 9.50
CA ASP A 16 8.44 -10.11 9.88
C ASP A 16 8.62 -10.01 11.40
N ARG A 17 9.88 -9.86 11.81
CA ARG A 17 10.30 -9.74 13.22
C ARG A 17 10.63 -8.30 13.63
N ALA A 18 10.46 -7.32 12.73
CA ALA A 18 10.76 -5.94 13.05
C ALA A 18 9.83 -5.44 14.17
N ARG A 19 10.42 -4.75 15.16
CA ARG A 19 9.69 -4.18 16.29
C ARG A 19 9.70 -2.66 16.17
N TYR A 20 8.52 -2.09 16.03
CA TYR A 20 8.31 -0.65 15.98
C TYR A 20 7.35 -0.23 17.09
N THR A 21 7.55 0.98 17.62
CA THR A 21 6.57 1.69 18.45
C THR A 21 5.83 2.72 17.60
N LYS A 22 4.63 3.14 18.03
CA LYS A 22 3.87 4.21 17.35
C LYS A 22 4.72 5.46 17.11
N ARG A 23 5.51 5.84 18.13
CA ARG A 23 6.46 6.96 18.07
C ARG A 23 7.48 6.78 16.96
N THR A 24 8.20 5.66 16.93
CA THR A 24 9.25 5.41 15.92
C THR A 24 8.70 5.33 14.50
N ILE A 25 7.45 4.88 14.33
CA ILE A 25 6.78 4.88 13.02
C ILE A 25 6.53 6.32 12.58
N ALA A 26 5.92 7.14 13.44
CA ALA A 26 5.63 8.54 13.14
C ALA A 26 6.91 9.35 12.85
N GLU A 27 7.95 9.17 13.66
CA GLU A 27 9.26 9.82 13.45
C GLU A 27 9.86 9.44 12.09
N ARG A 28 9.80 8.16 11.72
CA ARG A 28 10.32 7.70 10.42
C ARG A 28 9.48 8.19 9.24
N MET A 29 8.14 8.24 9.37
CA MET A 29 7.28 8.82 8.34
C MET A 29 7.60 10.31 8.12
N LEU A 30 7.78 11.07 9.21
CA LEU A 30 8.18 12.48 9.11
C LEU A 30 9.53 12.65 8.41
N ALA A 31 10.51 11.80 8.75
CA ALA A 31 11.82 11.83 8.10
C ALA A 31 11.72 11.55 6.59
N LEU A 32 10.95 10.54 6.18
CA LEU A 32 10.73 10.21 4.77
C LEU A 32 10.05 11.36 4.01
N GLN A 33 9.04 12.00 4.62
CA GLN A 33 8.36 13.14 4.01
C GLN A 33 9.33 14.32 3.78
N GLN A 34 10.21 14.60 4.74
CA GLN A 34 11.22 15.63 4.61
C GLN A 34 12.29 15.28 3.56
N GLU A 35 12.70 14.01 3.48
CA GLU A 35 13.66 13.54 2.47
C GLU A 35 13.08 13.65 1.05
N ALA A 36 11.84 13.20 0.85
CA ALA A 36 11.14 13.28 -0.43
C ALA A 36 10.99 14.72 -0.96
N ALA A 37 10.83 15.68 -0.04
CA ALA A 37 10.74 17.10 -0.37
C ALA A 37 12.09 17.69 -0.81
N ARG A 38 13.19 17.26 -0.17
CA ARG A 38 14.54 17.81 -0.40
C ARG A 38 15.32 17.09 -1.49
N ASN A 39 15.06 15.80 -1.72
CA ASN A 39 15.83 14.95 -2.62
C ASN A 39 14.95 14.30 -3.70
N PRO A 40 14.88 14.90 -4.91
CA PRO A 40 14.12 14.34 -6.02
C PRO A 40 14.55 12.92 -6.43
N GLY A 41 15.80 12.53 -6.18
CA GLY A 41 16.30 11.19 -6.48
C GLY A 41 15.78 10.10 -5.55
N LYS A 42 15.37 10.47 -4.32
CA LYS A 42 14.80 9.56 -3.32
C LYS A 42 13.28 9.61 -3.25
N ARG A 43 12.67 10.69 -3.75
CA ARG A 43 11.23 10.94 -3.75
C ARG A 43 10.37 9.71 -4.07
N ALA A 44 10.67 8.99 -5.15
CA ALA A 44 9.86 7.83 -5.52
C ALA A 44 9.89 6.72 -4.46
N LEU A 45 11.07 6.40 -3.93
CA LEU A 45 11.24 5.38 -2.90
C LEU A 45 10.61 5.84 -1.59
N ASP A 46 10.83 7.08 -1.19
CA ASP A 46 10.30 7.60 0.08
C ASP A 46 8.77 7.63 0.07
N HIS A 47 8.15 8.03 -1.05
CA HIS A 47 6.71 7.95 -1.22
C HIS A 47 6.20 6.51 -1.27
N TYR A 48 6.94 5.57 -1.86
CA TYR A 48 6.58 4.15 -1.80
C TYR A 48 6.59 3.62 -0.36
N LEU A 49 7.60 3.96 0.44
CA LEU A 49 7.70 3.57 1.85
C LEU A 49 6.63 4.24 2.71
N LEU A 50 6.29 5.50 2.44
CA LEU A 50 5.17 6.20 3.07
C LEU A 50 3.84 5.53 2.72
N GLY A 51 3.63 5.17 1.46
CA GLY A 51 2.47 4.40 1.02
C GLY A 51 2.36 3.08 1.77
N ASN A 52 3.47 2.34 1.92
CA ASN A 52 3.52 1.11 2.72
C ASN A 52 3.14 1.37 4.18
N ALA A 53 3.59 2.48 4.77
CA ALA A 53 3.26 2.83 6.15
C ALA A 53 1.76 3.11 6.34
N TYR A 54 1.15 3.90 5.44
CA TYR A 54 -0.28 4.17 5.47
C TYR A 54 -1.11 2.93 5.17
N TYR A 55 -0.73 2.12 4.19
CA TYR A 55 -1.40 0.84 3.91
C TYR A 55 -1.33 -0.09 5.12
N ASN A 56 -0.16 -0.20 5.76
CA ASN A 56 -0.02 -1.00 6.97
C ASN A 56 -0.84 -0.46 8.16
N ALA A 57 -1.15 0.83 8.17
CA ALA A 57 -2.01 1.47 9.16
C ALA A 57 -3.51 1.38 8.82
N SER A 58 -3.86 0.90 7.63
CA SER A 58 -5.24 0.62 7.22
C SER A 58 -5.76 -0.66 7.89
N TRP A 59 -7.05 -0.95 7.70
CA TRP A 59 -7.68 -2.21 8.11
C TRP A 59 -6.97 -3.42 7.49
N HIS A 60 -6.43 -3.28 6.29
CA HIS A 60 -5.77 -4.36 5.55
C HIS A 60 -4.36 -4.68 6.05
N GLY A 61 -3.83 -3.88 6.98
CA GLY A 61 -2.41 -3.91 7.36
C GLY A 61 -2.12 -4.39 8.77
N LYS A 62 -0.91 -4.92 8.99
CA LYS A 62 -0.41 -5.37 10.32
C LYS A 62 -0.46 -4.30 11.40
N TYR A 63 -0.28 -3.03 11.03
CA TYR A 63 -0.16 -1.90 11.96
C TYR A 63 -1.44 -1.06 12.04
N TRP A 64 -2.62 -1.65 11.79
CA TRP A 64 -3.95 -1.02 11.90
C TRP A 64 -4.15 -0.22 13.20
N ILE A 65 -3.48 -0.64 14.29
CA ILE A 65 -3.51 0.01 15.61
C ILE A 65 -2.96 1.45 15.59
N MET A 66 -2.31 1.85 14.50
CA MET A 66 -1.92 3.23 14.24
C MET A 66 -3.13 4.14 14.00
N SER A 67 -4.24 3.60 13.46
CA SER A 67 -5.41 4.35 13.01
C SER A 67 -6.66 4.13 13.86
N ARG A 68 -6.80 2.95 14.47
CA ARG A 68 -7.96 2.58 15.28
C ARG A 68 -7.54 1.94 16.60
N ILE A 69 -8.44 1.96 17.59
CA ILE A 69 -8.24 1.32 18.90
C ILE A 69 -8.61 -0.17 18.91
N GLY A 70 -9.37 -0.61 17.91
CA GLY A 70 -9.79 -2.00 17.70
C GLY A 70 -9.74 -2.36 16.21
N TRP A 71 -9.80 -3.65 15.94
CA TRP A 71 -9.87 -4.22 14.59
C TRP A 71 -10.70 -5.49 14.62
N SER A 72 -11.59 -5.64 13.67
CA SER A 72 -12.48 -6.79 13.55
C SER A 72 -12.82 -7.07 12.10
N CYS A 73 -12.93 -8.35 11.75
CA CYS A 73 -13.51 -8.78 10.48
C CYS A 73 -14.99 -8.42 10.35
N TRP A 74 -15.68 -8.16 11.46
CA TRP A 74 -17.08 -7.74 11.46
C TRP A 74 -17.27 -6.25 11.19
N GLU A 75 -16.22 -5.42 11.32
CA GLU A 75 -16.26 -4.02 10.86
C GLU A 75 -16.57 -3.97 9.36
N MET A 76 -16.06 -4.97 8.64
CA MET A 76 -16.25 -5.12 7.22
C MET A 76 -17.67 -5.60 6.87
N GLY A 77 -18.30 -6.41 7.73
CA GLY A 77 -19.69 -6.84 7.51
C GLY A 77 -20.73 -5.71 7.59
N GLN A 78 -20.37 -4.59 8.22
CA GLN A 78 -21.26 -3.45 8.46
C GLN A 78 -21.04 -2.27 7.51
N TRP A 79 -20.02 -2.28 6.64
CA TRP A 79 -19.79 -1.15 5.72
C TRP A 79 -20.81 -1.09 4.58
N ARG A 80 -21.32 -2.25 4.13
CA ARG A 80 -22.12 -2.30 2.88
C ARG A 80 -23.47 -1.60 3.05
N ASP A 81 -23.89 -1.48 4.30
CA ASP A 81 -25.12 -0.86 4.73
C ASP A 81 -24.85 0.39 5.61
N ARG A 82 -23.63 0.95 5.58
CA ARG A 82 -23.29 2.13 6.39
C ARG A 82 -23.89 3.38 5.75
N GLU A 83 -24.83 4.00 6.45
CA GLU A 83 -25.36 5.32 6.10
C GLU A 83 -24.39 6.46 6.47
N ASP A 84 -23.41 6.20 7.35
CA ASP A 84 -22.45 7.19 7.86
C ASP A 84 -20.99 6.74 7.67
N ASN A 85 -20.20 7.59 6.99
CA ASN A 85 -18.74 7.50 6.94
C ASN A 85 -18.13 8.31 8.10
N GLY A 86 -17.33 7.65 8.93
CA GLY A 86 -16.61 8.30 10.02
C GLY A 86 -15.32 8.99 9.55
N PRO A 87 -14.78 9.96 10.31
CA PRO A 87 -13.50 10.59 9.98
C PRO A 87 -12.36 9.57 9.79
N GLY A 88 -11.73 9.62 8.61
CA GLY A 88 -10.60 8.76 8.24
C GLY A 88 -10.98 7.32 7.87
N ASP A 89 -12.26 7.01 7.66
CA ASP A 89 -12.68 5.70 7.17
C ASP A 89 -12.18 5.44 5.74
N ASP A 90 -12.12 6.48 4.90
CA ASP A 90 -11.53 6.42 3.56
C ASP A 90 -10.05 5.98 3.58
N ASP A 91 -9.29 6.42 4.58
CA ASP A 91 -7.91 5.99 4.79
C ASP A 91 -7.83 4.58 5.35
N TYR A 92 -8.71 4.25 6.27
CA TYR A 92 -8.66 3.00 7.03
C TYR A 92 -9.21 1.82 6.24
N PHE A 93 -10.37 1.94 5.60
CA PHE A 93 -10.98 0.87 4.81
C PHE A 93 -10.59 0.97 3.33
N GLY A 94 -10.59 2.19 2.78
CA GLY A 94 -10.36 2.46 1.35
C GLY A 94 -8.91 2.72 0.95
N CYS A 95 -7.97 2.76 1.90
CA CYS A 95 -6.54 3.01 1.64
C CYS A 95 -6.23 4.33 0.91
N GLN A 96 -7.07 5.38 1.05
CA GLN A 96 -6.95 6.61 0.26
C GLN A 96 -5.57 7.29 0.36
N ARG A 97 -5.08 7.59 1.57
CA ARG A 97 -3.71 8.14 1.75
C ARG A 97 -2.60 7.26 1.21
N ALA A 98 -2.74 5.93 1.31
CA ALA A 98 -1.74 5.04 0.77
C ALA A 98 -1.68 5.17 -0.76
N LYS A 99 -2.85 5.22 -1.43
CA LYS A 99 -2.99 5.45 -2.88
C LYS A 99 -2.33 6.75 -3.32
N GLU A 100 -2.52 7.85 -2.58
CA GLU A 100 -1.88 9.14 -2.89
C GLU A 100 -0.35 9.01 -2.94
N HIS A 101 0.22 8.37 -1.92
CA HIS A 101 1.66 8.16 -1.84
C HIS A 101 2.17 7.21 -2.95
N TYR A 102 1.47 6.11 -3.22
CA TYR A 102 1.85 5.20 -4.31
C TYR A 102 1.71 5.86 -5.69
N THR A 103 0.75 6.76 -5.88
CA THR A 103 0.59 7.52 -7.13
C THR A 103 1.82 8.39 -7.38
N ILE A 104 2.31 9.08 -6.35
CA ILE A 104 3.53 9.88 -6.45
C ILE A 104 4.74 8.98 -6.73
N ALA A 105 4.84 7.84 -6.04
CA ALA A 105 5.92 6.88 -6.26
C ALA A 105 5.91 6.36 -7.70
N PHE A 106 4.77 5.91 -8.20
CA PHE A 106 4.57 5.40 -9.56
C PHE A 106 4.96 6.43 -10.63
N ASN A 107 4.51 7.68 -10.46
CA ASN A 107 4.76 8.76 -11.42
C ASN A 107 6.21 9.25 -11.43
N THR A 108 6.93 9.12 -10.31
CA THR A 108 8.30 9.64 -10.17
C THR A 108 9.39 8.55 -10.21
N ALA A 109 9.01 7.28 -10.14
CA ALA A 109 9.94 6.16 -10.15
C ALA A 109 10.66 6.04 -11.50
N LYS A 110 12.00 6.03 -11.42
CA LYS A 110 12.89 5.69 -12.55
C LYS A 110 13.31 4.23 -12.54
N ASP A 111 13.30 3.59 -11.37
CA ASP A 111 13.58 2.16 -11.24
C ASP A 111 12.33 1.35 -11.66
N PRO A 112 12.45 0.44 -12.65
CA PRO A 112 11.32 -0.31 -13.15
C PRO A 112 10.65 -1.22 -12.12
N VAL A 113 11.43 -1.80 -11.20
CA VAL A 113 10.91 -2.68 -10.15
C VAL A 113 10.13 -1.86 -9.13
N LEU A 114 10.65 -0.70 -8.71
CA LEU A 114 9.93 0.19 -7.80
C LEU A 114 8.62 0.68 -8.42
N LYS A 115 8.64 1.01 -9.72
CA LYS A 115 7.44 1.43 -10.45
C LYS A 115 6.40 0.31 -10.52
N ALA A 116 6.83 -0.92 -10.80
CA ALA A 116 5.96 -2.10 -10.81
C ALA A 116 5.37 -2.41 -9.41
N LEU A 117 6.17 -2.30 -8.35
CA LEU A 117 5.69 -2.46 -6.97
C LEU A 117 4.65 -1.39 -6.61
N ALA A 118 4.90 -0.12 -6.96
CA ALA A 118 3.94 0.96 -6.76
C ALA A 118 2.64 0.72 -7.56
N CYS A 119 2.76 0.25 -8.80
CA CYS A 119 1.61 -0.14 -9.64
C CYS A 119 0.76 -1.23 -8.98
N ARG A 120 1.40 -2.27 -8.42
CA ARG A 120 0.69 -3.34 -7.71
C ARG A 120 -0.07 -2.77 -6.51
N MET A 121 0.59 -1.97 -5.69
CA MET A 121 -0.04 -1.39 -4.50
C MET A 121 -1.14 -0.38 -4.83
N LEU A 122 -1.06 0.32 -5.97
CA LEU A 122 -2.16 1.16 -6.46
C LEU A 122 -3.39 0.34 -6.80
N GLY A 123 -3.20 -0.81 -7.47
CA GLY A 123 -4.28 -1.77 -7.73
C GLY A 123 -4.93 -2.25 -6.44
N GLU A 124 -4.14 -2.66 -5.44
CA GLU A 124 -4.66 -3.08 -4.14
C GLU A 124 -5.48 -1.98 -3.46
N CYS A 125 -5.02 -0.73 -3.51
CA CYS A 125 -5.78 0.39 -2.94
C CYS A 125 -7.09 0.64 -3.71
N GLU A 126 -7.10 0.47 -5.03
CA GLU A 126 -8.33 0.56 -5.84
C GLU A 126 -9.32 -0.53 -5.46
N LEU A 127 -8.85 -1.77 -5.35
CA LEU A 127 -9.67 -2.91 -4.97
C LEU A 127 -10.29 -2.71 -3.58
N ASN A 128 -9.48 -2.25 -2.63
CA ASN A 128 -9.94 -1.94 -1.28
C ASN A 128 -10.95 -0.79 -1.26
N TRP A 129 -10.74 0.24 -2.09
CA TRP A 129 -11.69 1.34 -2.25
C TRP A 129 -13.03 0.86 -2.79
N LEU A 130 -13.03 0.07 -3.88
CA LEU A 130 -14.25 -0.48 -4.47
C LEU A 130 -15.03 -1.32 -3.45
N SER A 131 -14.32 -2.20 -2.73
CA SER A 131 -14.92 -3.00 -1.66
C SER A 131 -15.54 -2.13 -0.56
N TYR A 132 -14.87 -1.03 -0.20
CA TYR A 132 -15.34 -0.11 0.84
C TYR A 132 -16.53 0.75 0.38
N ALA A 133 -16.46 1.30 -0.83
CA ALA A 133 -17.48 2.17 -1.40
C ALA A 133 -18.76 1.42 -1.82
N GLY A 134 -18.76 0.09 -1.75
CA GLY A 134 -19.88 -0.74 -2.21
C GLY A 134 -20.05 -0.73 -3.74
N GLU A 135 -19.03 -0.24 -4.45
CA GLU A 135 -18.95 -0.26 -5.90
C GLU A 135 -18.55 -1.69 -6.30
N GLY A 136 -19.53 -2.52 -6.66
CA GLY A 136 -19.29 -3.92 -7.06
C GLY A 136 -18.32 -4.08 -8.24
N GLY A 137 -18.00 -5.33 -8.62
CA GLY A 137 -17.11 -5.62 -9.78
C GLY A 137 -15.80 -6.33 -9.44
N LEU A 138 -15.74 -7.08 -8.33
CA LEU A 138 -14.56 -7.87 -7.96
C LEU A 138 -14.31 -9.07 -8.89
N ASP A 139 -15.35 -9.57 -9.56
CA ASP A 139 -15.29 -10.82 -10.32
C ASP A 139 -14.43 -10.70 -11.60
N ASP A 140 -14.38 -9.52 -12.20
CA ASP A 140 -13.58 -9.20 -13.41
C ASP A 140 -12.54 -8.09 -13.14
N TRP A 141 -12.10 -7.95 -11.88
CA TRP A 141 -11.17 -6.87 -11.53
C TRP A 141 -9.80 -7.07 -12.19
N GLU A 142 -9.40 -6.09 -13.00
CA GLU A 142 -8.03 -5.91 -13.45
C GLU A 142 -7.47 -4.60 -12.90
N ASN A 143 -6.19 -4.59 -12.54
CA ASN A 143 -5.54 -3.38 -12.03
C ASN A 143 -5.48 -2.28 -13.12
N PRO A 144 -6.24 -1.17 -12.99
CA PRO A 144 -6.33 -0.15 -14.04
C PRO A 144 -5.02 0.61 -14.25
N TRP A 145 -4.08 0.52 -13.31
CA TRP A 145 -2.77 1.16 -13.40
C TRP A 145 -1.79 0.37 -14.26
N LYS A 146 -2.08 -0.90 -14.56
CA LYS A 146 -1.22 -1.79 -15.35
C LYS A 146 -0.96 -1.24 -16.75
N GLU A 147 -1.98 -0.69 -17.40
CA GLU A 147 -1.85 -0.11 -18.74
C GLU A 147 -0.93 1.12 -18.78
N GLN A 148 -0.76 1.80 -17.65
CA GLN A 148 0.10 2.97 -17.53
C GLN A 148 1.60 2.59 -17.39
N LEU A 149 1.92 1.30 -17.26
CA LEU A 149 3.30 0.80 -17.35
C LEU A 149 3.76 0.77 -18.80
N THR A 150 4.22 1.90 -19.31
CA THR A 150 4.60 2.04 -20.73
C THR A 150 5.96 1.41 -21.07
N ASP A 151 6.89 1.31 -20.12
CA ASP A 151 8.21 0.74 -20.37
C ASP A 151 8.25 -0.78 -20.22
N ALA A 152 9.04 -1.46 -21.06
CA ALA A 152 9.09 -2.92 -21.12
C ALA A 152 9.59 -3.56 -19.82
N ARG A 153 10.56 -2.93 -19.15
CA ARG A 153 11.16 -3.47 -17.92
C ARG A 153 10.18 -3.43 -16.75
N SER A 154 9.40 -2.36 -16.62
CA SER A 154 8.39 -2.28 -15.56
C SER A 154 7.26 -3.26 -15.80
N ARG A 155 6.84 -3.48 -17.06
CA ARG A 155 5.85 -4.52 -17.40
C ARG A 155 6.34 -5.93 -17.06
N GLU A 156 7.60 -6.23 -17.36
CA GLU A 156 8.21 -7.52 -17.00
C GLU A 156 8.33 -7.70 -15.49
N ALA A 157 8.76 -6.67 -14.76
CA ALA A 157 8.80 -6.69 -13.31
C ALA A 157 7.39 -6.87 -12.71
N TYR A 158 6.38 -6.19 -13.26
CA TYR A 158 5.00 -6.32 -12.82
C TYR A 158 4.43 -7.72 -13.08
N ARG A 159 4.67 -8.30 -14.26
CA ARG A 159 4.31 -9.70 -14.55
C ARG A 159 4.95 -10.66 -13.56
N SER A 160 6.24 -10.46 -13.24
CA SER A 160 6.95 -11.30 -12.26
C SER A 160 6.29 -11.21 -10.87
N ILE A 161 5.83 -10.01 -10.47
CA ILE A 161 5.07 -9.81 -9.24
C ILE A 161 3.74 -10.58 -9.27
N GLU A 162 2.97 -10.48 -10.38
CA GLU A 162 1.69 -11.21 -10.54
C GLU A 162 1.88 -12.72 -10.50
N GLU A 163 2.96 -13.24 -11.08
CA GLU A 163 3.30 -14.66 -11.07
C GLU A 163 3.94 -15.12 -9.74
N CYS A 164 4.04 -14.23 -8.75
CA CYS A 164 4.72 -14.46 -7.47
C CYS A 164 6.21 -14.86 -7.60
N VAL A 165 6.82 -14.61 -8.76
CA VAL A 165 8.23 -14.89 -9.03
C VAL A 165 9.07 -13.68 -8.60
N GLY A 166 9.84 -13.82 -7.53
CA GLY A 166 10.76 -12.76 -7.09
C GLY A 166 10.11 -11.59 -6.33
N TYR A 167 8.79 -11.61 -6.07
CA TYR A 167 8.12 -10.55 -5.28
C TYR A 167 8.78 -10.33 -3.91
N GLN A 168 9.11 -11.40 -3.19
CA GLN A 168 9.79 -11.31 -1.90
C GLN A 168 11.19 -10.69 -2.01
N GLU A 169 11.89 -10.96 -3.12
CA GLU A 169 13.21 -10.37 -3.39
C GLU A 169 13.08 -8.87 -3.72
N PHE A 170 12.09 -8.49 -4.52
CA PHE A 170 11.79 -7.10 -4.84
C PHE A 170 11.43 -6.31 -3.58
N VAL A 171 10.59 -6.87 -2.71
CA VAL A 171 10.24 -6.26 -1.43
C VAL A 171 11.47 -6.15 -0.52
N ALA A 172 12.34 -7.17 -0.49
CA ALA A 172 13.57 -7.15 0.29
C ALA A 172 14.58 -6.10 -0.20
N ARG A 173 14.60 -5.79 -1.51
CA ARG A 173 15.48 -4.76 -2.10
C ARG A 173 15.22 -3.36 -1.54
N TYR A 174 13.99 -3.08 -1.11
CA TYR A 174 13.55 -1.75 -0.67
C TYR A 174 13.22 -1.70 0.83
N LYS A 175 13.69 -2.68 1.60
CA LYS A 175 13.51 -2.78 3.05
C LYS A 175 14.32 -1.77 3.85
#